data_AF-A0A2D9LH79-F1
#
_entry.id   AF-A0A2D9LH79-F1
#
_cell.length_a   1.000
_cell.length_b   1.000
_cell.length_c   1.000
_cell.angle_alpha   90.00
_cell.angle_beta   90.00
_cell.angle_gamma   90.00
#
_symmetry.space_group_name_H-M   'P 1'
#
loop_
_entity.id
_entity.type
_entity.pdbx_description
1 polymer ?
#
loop_
_entity_poly.entity_id
_entity_poly.type
_entity_poly.pdbx_seq_one_letter_code
_entity_poly.pdbx_strand_id
1 'polypeptide(L)'
;EQLATEVPAASGNRWLDARRSRLLLTLGQTAERSGEAEQALLLYAESNNSEARIRRLRVLERLGRYQEGYELAQAALGQARESETQALGRLLPRLARKLNQPAPQAVKAAEAPTYVLELPGPQSVERAVAEHLSTASTPVFYVENCLITGLFGLLLWPAIFKPLPGAFFHPFHSGPADLYREDFVRQRQAEIDACLAQLDDGRYRETMRATWHAKQGITSPFVHWGVLSEPLLTAALSCLPAAHLRVCFIRLLSDLKHNRAGLPDLIQLMPDAPAGKPRYRMIEVKGPGDRLQDNQRRWIDFFCRYDMPVEVCHVRWQPTS
;
A
#
# COMPACT_ATOMS: atom_id res chain seq x y z
N GLU A 1 -25.34 -23.02 -1.16
CA GLU A 1 -25.83 -23.34 0.21
C GLU A 1 -24.99 -24.38 0.98
N GLN A 2 -24.81 -25.64 0.53
CA GLN A 2 -24.23 -26.73 1.36
C GLN A 2 -22.83 -26.49 1.97
N LEU A 3 -21.93 -25.77 1.30
CA LEU A 3 -20.58 -25.51 1.84
C LEU A 3 -20.54 -24.46 2.96
N ALA A 4 -21.56 -23.58 3.06
CA ALA A 4 -21.59 -22.56 4.10
C ALA A 4 -21.83 -23.18 5.48
N THR A 5 -22.65 -24.23 5.55
CA THR A 5 -22.95 -24.95 6.79
C THR A 5 -21.78 -25.82 7.28
N GLU A 6 -20.81 -26.10 6.42
CA GLU A 6 -19.60 -26.85 6.78
C GLU A 6 -18.46 -25.97 7.30
N VAL A 7 -18.65 -24.64 7.30
CA VAL A 7 -17.64 -23.72 7.84
C VAL A 7 -17.51 -23.96 9.35
N PRO A 8 -16.31 -24.28 9.86
CA PRO A 8 -16.12 -24.50 11.30
C PRO A 8 -16.54 -23.28 12.12
N ALA A 9 -17.00 -23.51 13.34
CA ALA A 9 -17.29 -22.44 14.29
C ALA A 9 -16.03 -21.63 14.62
N ALA A 10 -16.22 -20.41 15.15
CA ALA A 10 -15.13 -19.63 15.70
C ALA A 10 -14.42 -20.42 16.81
N SER A 11 -13.10 -20.45 16.76
CA SER A 11 -12.28 -21.33 17.59
C SER A 11 -11.65 -20.60 18.78
N GLY A 12 -11.67 -19.26 18.78
CA GLY A 12 -10.92 -18.42 19.72
C GLY A 12 -9.41 -18.40 19.44
N ASN A 13 -8.91 -19.28 18.57
CA ASN A 13 -7.54 -19.25 18.09
C ASN A 13 -7.42 -18.25 16.95
N ARG A 14 -6.68 -17.15 17.19
CA ARG A 14 -6.50 -16.05 16.22
C ARG A 14 -6.07 -16.51 14.82
N TRP A 15 -5.22 -17.53 14.71
CA TRP A 15 -4.75 -18.02 13.41
C TRP A 15 -5.84 -18.78 12.66
N LEU A 16 -6.55 -19.69 13.34
CA LEU A 16 -7.68 -20.40 12.76
C LEU A 16 -8.82 -19.44 12.39
N ASP A 17 -9.13 -18.48 13.26
CA ASP A 17 -10.19 -17.49 13.04
C ASP A 17 -9.84 -16.56 11.85
N ALA A 18 -8.56 -16.24 11.64
CA ALA A 18 -8.11 -15.52 10.45
C ALA A 18 -8.28 -16.36 9.17
N ARG A 19 -8.00 -17.67 9.20
CA ARG A 19 -8.25 -18.56 8.06
C ARG A 19 -9.75 -18.71 7.78
N ARG A 20 -10.56 -18.90 8.83
CA ARG A 20 -12.02 -18.93 8.76
C ARG A 20 -12.57 -17.64 8.13
N SER A 21 -12.12 -16.48 8.59
CA SER A 21 -12.56 -15.19 8.05
C SER A 21 -12.25 -15.02 6.56
N ARG A 22 -11.10 -15.55 6.08
CA ARG A 22 -10.76 -15.58 4.65
C ARG A 22 -11.67 -16.53 3.88
N LEU A 23 -11.95 -17.71 4.42
CA LEU A 23 -12.87 -18.67 3.80
C LEU A 23 -14.27 -18.05 3.64
N LEU A 24 -14.80 -17.42 4.70
CA LEU A 24 -16.08 -16.73 4.67
C LEU A 24 -16.14 -15.61 3.63
N LEU A 25 -15.06 -14.81 3.50
CA LEU A 25 -14.95 -13.80 2.45
C LEU A 25 -15.04 -14.44 1.05
N THR A 26 -14.31 -15.53 0.81
CA THR A 26 -14.34 -16.24 -0.48
C THR A 26 -15.71 -16.84 -0.78
N LEU A 27 -16.37 -17.46 0.21
CA LEU A 27 -17.72 -17.99 0.05
C LEU A 27 -18.73 -16.87 -0.24
N GLY A 28 -18.64 -15.75 0.50
CA GLY A 28 -19.50 -14.59 0.28
C GLY A 28 -19.34 -13.99 -1.11
N GLN A 29 -18.10 -13.89 -1.62
CA GLN A 29 -17.82 -13.43 -2.99
C GLN A 29 -18.39 -14.36 -4.05
N THR A 30 -18.40 -15.67 -3.80
CA THR A 30 -19.01 -16.64 -4.70
C THR A 30 -20.53 -16.52 -4.69
N ALA A 31 -21.16 -16.46 -3.51
CA ALA A 31 -22.61 -16.24 -3.38
C ALA A 31 -23.04 -14.93 -4.07
N GLU A 32 -22.28 -13.84 -3.88
CA GLU A 32 -22.57 -12.54 -4.50
C GLU A 32 -22.53 -12.60 -6.04
N ARG A 33 -21.56 -13.33 -6.61
CA ARG A 33 -21.42 -13.53 -8.06
C ARG A 33 -22.51 -14.44 -8.63
N SER A 34 -22.98 -15.41 -7.85
CA SER A 34 -24.08 -16.31 -8.21
C SER A 34 -25.47 -15.68 -8.04
N GLY A 35 -25.57 -14.44 -7.57
CA GLY A 35 -26.85 -13.75 -7.34
C GLY A 35 -27.52 -14.06 -6.00
N GLU A 36 -26.90 -14.88 -5.14
CA GLU A 36 -27.38 -15.24 -3.80
C GLU A 36 -27.06 -14.13 -2.78
N ALA A 37 -27.68 -12.97 -2.95
CA ALA A 37 -27.32 -11.76 -2.19
C ALA A 37 -27.53 -11.88 -0.67
N GLU A 38 -28.62 -12.51 -0.22
CA GLU A 38 -28.88 -12.73 1.22
C GLU A 38 -27.86 -13.68 1.85
N GLN A 39 -27.51 -14.76 1.15
CA GLN A 39 -26.46 -15.68 1.61
C GLN A 39 -25.10 -14.97 1.70
N ALA A 40 -24.78 -14.09 0.75
CA ALA A 40 -23.57 -13.28 0.80
C ALA A 40 -23.55 -12.35 2.03
N LEU A 41 -24.69 -11.74 2.39
CA LEU A 41 -24.80 -10.90 3.60
C LEU A 41 -24.48 -11.69 4.87
N LEU A 42 -25.04 -12.89 5.03
CA LEU A 42 -24.79 -13.76 6.17
C LEU A 42 -23.30 -14.11 6.28
N LEU A 43 -22.69 -14.54 5.17
CA LEU A 43 -21.27 -14.92 5.14
C LEU A 43 -20.35 -13.75 5.44
N TYR A 44 -20.63 -12.56 4.91
CA TYR A 44 -19.85 -11.38 5.22
C TYR A 44 -20.05 -10.88 6.65
N ALA A 45 -21.24 -11.06 7.24
CA ALA A 45 -21.51 -10.69 8.63
C ALA A 45 -20.70 -11.51 9.64
N GLU A 46 -20.43 -12.78 9.34
CA GLU A 46 -19.63 -13.65 10.19
C GLU A 46 -18.10 -13.50 10.04
N SER A 47 -17.65 -12.75 9.03
CA SER A 47 -16.23 -12.55 8.75
C SER A 47 -15.70 -11.31 9.45
N ASN A 48 -14.60 -11.45 10.18
CA ASN A 48 -13.88 -10.31 10.78
C ASN A 48 -12.95 -9.60 9.77
N ASN A 49 -13.05 -9.92 8.47
CA ASN A 49 -12.23 -9.34 7.44
C ASN A 49 -12.75 -7.95 7.03
N SER A 50 -11.85 -6.96 6.95
CA SER A 50 -12.16 -5.59 6.52
C SER A 50 -12.82 -5.54 5.14
N GLU A 51 -12.35 -6.36 4.19
CA GLU A 51 -12.95 -6.45 2.86
C GLU A 51 -14.38 -7.00 2.92
N ALA A 52 -14.63 -8.03 3.75
CA ALA A 52 -15.97 -8.59 3.92
C ALA A 52 -16.96 -7.53 4.44
N ARG A 53 -16.52 -6.70 5.38
CA ARG A 53 -17.31 -5.55 5.88
C ARG A 53 -17.71 -4.61 4.76
N ILE A 54 -16.76 -4.17 3.93
CA ILE A 54 -17.04 -3.27 2.80
C ILE A 54 -17.94 -3.93 1.75
N ARG A 55 -17.73 -5.22 1.46
CA ARG A 55 -18.60 -5.95 0.51
C ARG A 55 -20.02 -6.11 1.04
N ARG A 56 -20.21 -6.40 2.33
CA ARG A 56 -21.53 -6.42 2.98
C ARG A 56 -22.28 -5.10 2.76
N LEU A 57 -21.63 -3.97 2.98
CA LEU A 57 -22.22 -2.64 2.76
C LEU A 57 -22.65 -2.42 1.31
N ARG A 58 -21.84 -2.87 0.33
CA ARG A 58 -22.19 -2.78 -1.10
C ARG A 58 -23.39 -3.68 -1.45
N VAL A 59 -23.48 -4.86 -0.86
CA VAL A 59 -24.64 -5.75 -1.07
C VAL A 59 -25.91 -5.15 -0.47
N LEU A 60 -25.85 -4.57 0.74
CA LEU A 60 -26.97 -3.86 1.36
C LEU A 60 -27.44 -2.67 0.49
N GLU A 61 -26.50 -1.86 -0.02
CA GLU A 61 -26.80 -0.76 -0.93
C GLU A 61 -27.52 -1.26 -2.21
N ARG A 62 -27.03 -2.37 -2.80
CA ARG A 62 -27.64 -2.98 -3.99
C ARG A 62 -29.04 -3.52 -3.75
N LEU A 63 -29.31 -4.06 -2.56
CA LEU A 63 -30.62 -4.57 -2.15
C LEU A 63 -31.60 -3.48 -1.69
N GLY A 64 -31.19 -2.21 -1.67
CA GLY A 64 -32.03 -1.12 -1.19
C GLY A 64 -32.19 -1.06 0.33
N ARG A 65 -31.43 -1.85 1.09
CA ARG A 65 -31.41 -1.88 2.56
C ARG A 65 -30.57 -0.72 3.11
N TYR A 66 -30.94 0.51 2.72
CA TYR A 66 -30.13 1.71 2.94
C TYR A 66 -29.93 2.04 4.41
N GLN A 67 -30.99 1.91 5.23
CA GLN A 67 -30.92 2.21 6.67
C GLN A 67 -29.91 1.30 7.38
N GLU A 68 -30.03 -0.01 7.19
CA GLU A 68 -29.08 -0.99 7.76
C GLU A 68 -27.64 -0.75 7.26
N GLY A 69 -27.48 -0.50 5.95
CA GLY A 69 -26.18 -0.19 5.38
C GLY A 69 -25.56 1.07 5.99
N TYR A 70 -26.37 2.10 6.24
CA TYR A 70 -25.90 3.35 6.81
C TYR A 70 -25.47 3.20 8.27
N GLU A 71 -26.27 2.52 9.10
CA GLU A 71 -25.93 2.26 10.51
C GLU A 71 -24.64 1.43 10.65
N LEU A 72 -24.50 0.37 9.84
CA LEU A 72 -23.29 -0.44 9.82
C LEU A 72 -22.07 0.34 9.34
N ALA A 73 -22.24 1.20 8.33
CA ALA A 73 -21.15 2.03 7.82
C ALA A 73 -20.71 3.07 8.85
N GLN A 74 -21.65 3.67 9.61
CA GLN A 74 -21.32 4.59 10.69
C GLN A 74 -20.58 3.89 11.84
N ALA A 75 -21.07 2.73 12.28
CA ALA A 75 -20.45 1.95 13.34
C ALA A 75 -19.01 1.53 12.99
N ALA A 76 -18.72 1.32 11.70
CA ALA A 76 -17.40 0.95 11.22
C ALA A 76 -16.37 2.09 11.26
N LEU A 77 -16.79 3.37 11.24
CA LEU A 77 -15.87 4.51 11.10
C LEU A 77 -14.79 4.58 12.19
N GLY A 78 -15.15 4.31 13.45
CA GLY A 78 -14.24 4.41 14.59
C GLY A 78 -13.16 3.32 14.63
N GLN A 79 -13.30 2.26 13.83
CA GLN A 79 -12.40 1.11 13.80
C GLN A 79 -11.83 0.85 12.39
N ALA A 80 -12.17 1.70 11.43
CA ALA A 80 -11.81 1.51 10.03
C ALA A 80 -10.31 1.68 9.81
N ARG A 81 -9.70 0.71 9.14
CA ARG A 81 -8.36 0.89 8.57
C ARG A 81 -8.41 1.86 7.40
N GLU A 82 -7.27 2.41 6.99
CA GLU A 82 -7.22 3.43 5.93
C GLU A 82 -7.93 3.03 4.63
N SER A 83 -7.81 1.76 4.22
CA SER A 83 -8.50 1.21 3.05
C SER A 83 -10.03 1.15 3.22
N GLU A 84 -10.51 0.82 4.43
CA GLU A 84 -11.93 0.88 4.78
C GLU A 84 -12.42 2.32 4.84
N THR A 85 -11.64 3.24 5.43
CA THR A 85 -11.98 4.67 5.54
C THR A 85 -12.25 5.28 4.17
N GLN A 86 -11.43 4.98 3.16
CA GLN A 86 -11.66 5.46 1.80
C GLN A 86 -12.96 4.89 1.19
N ALA A 87 -13.23 3.59 1.39
CA ALA A 87 -14.45 2.96 0.90
C ALA A 87 -15.71 3.50 1.60
N LEU A 88 -15.65 3.66 2.92
CA LEU A 88 -16.71 4.25 3.74
C LEU A 88 -16.97 5.71 3.35
N GLY A 89 -15.92 6.48 3.06
CA GLY A 89 -16.03 7.86 2.56
C GLY A 89 -16.80 7.99 1.23
N ARG A 90 -16.90 6.92 0.43
CA ARG A 90 -17.74 6.87 -0.78
C ARG A 90 -19.12 6.28 -0.52
N LEU A 91 -19.22 5.28 0.35
CA LEU A 91 -20.47 4.60 0.69
C LEU A 91 -21.40 5.50 1.51
N LEU A 92 -20.90 6.11 2.58
CA LEU A 92 -21.71 6.90 3.51
C LEU A 92 -22.45 8.06 2.84
N PRO A 93 -21.81 8.91 1.99
CA PRO A 93 -22.54 9.98 1.30
C PRO A 93 -23.58 9.47 0.30
N ARG A 94 -23.40 8.27 -0.27
CA ARG A 94 -24.41 7.65 -1.16
C ARG A 94 -25.61 7.14 -0.37
N LEU A 95 -25.35 6.46 0.74
CA LEU A 95 -26.38 5.96 1.65
C LEU A 95 -27.16 7.10 2.31
N ALA A 96 -26.49 8.13 2.82
CA ALA A 96 -27.12 9.32 3.42
C ALA A 96 -28.09 9.99 2.44
N ARG A 97 -27.68 10.15 1.17
CA ARG A 97 -28.55 10.70 0.12
C ARG A 97 -29.79 9.86 -0.14
N LYS A 98 -29.68 8.52 -0.11
CA LYS A 98 -30.83 7.63 -0.26
C LYS A 98 -31.81 7.71 0.91
N LEU A 99 -31.34 8.12 2.09
CA LEU A 99 -32.12 8.31 3.30
C LEU A 99 -32.57 9.76 3.54
N ASN A 100 -32.27 10.69 2.62
CA ASN A 100 -32.49 12.13 2.80
C ASN A 100 -31.84 12.71 4.09
N GLN A 101 -30.69 12.15 4.48
CA GLN A 101 -29.91 12.58 5.63
C GLN A 101 -28.73 13.47 5.20
N PRO A 102 -28.22 14.34 6.10
CA PRO A 102 -27.02 15.11 5.81
C PRO A 102 -25.84 14.18 5.53
N ALA A 103 -25.20 14.37 4.38
CA ALA A 103 -24.01 13.59 4.03
C ALA A 103 -22.82 14.03 4.90
N PRO A 104 -22.01 13.08 5.42
CA PRO A 104 -20.78 13.42 6.12
C PRO A 104 -19.87 14.25 5.22
N GLN A 105 -19.21 15.25 5.79
CA GLN A 105 -18.27 16.09 5.05
C GLN A 105 -17.05 15.26 4.64
N ALA A 106 -16.82 15.13 3.33
CA ALA A 106 -15.63 14.45 2.82
C ALA A 106 -14.43 15.39 2.88
N VAL A 107 -13.33 14.93 3.48
CA VAL A 107 -12.03 15.61 3.35
C VAL A 107 -11.56 15.43 1.91
N LYS A 108 -11.35 16.54 1.19
CA LYS A 108 -10.83 16.49 -0.17
C LYS A 108 -9.40 15.93 -0.13
N ALA A 109 -9.13 14.91 -0.95
CA ALA A 109 -7.79 14.38 -1.12
C ALA A 109 -6.90 15.43 -1.79
N ALA A 110 -5.64 15.51 -1.37
CA ALA A 110 -4.63 16.28 -2.08
C ALA A 110 -4.32 15.61 -3.43
N GLU A 111 -4.08 16.44 -4.45
CA GLU A 111 -3.86 15.99 -5.82
C GLU A 111 -2.46 16.40 -6.26
N ALA A 112 -1.74 15.46 -6.87
CA ALA A 112 -0.42 15.71 -7.44
C ALA A 112 -0.54 16.51 -8.76
N PRO A 113 0.46 17.36 -9.07
CA PRO A 113 0.60 17.93 -10.41
C PRO A 113 0.56 16.84 -11.48
N THR A 114 -0.11 17.15 -12.59
CA THR A 114 -0.32 16.21 -13.68
C THR A 114 0.15 16.83 -14.99
N TYR A 115 0.83 16.05 -15.83
CA TYR A 115 1.28 16.47 -17.16
C TYR A 115 1.11 15.35 -18.19
N VAL A 116 1.22 15.70 -19.48
CA VAL A 116 1.06 14.78 -20.60
C VAL A 116 2.36 14.70 -21.40
N LEU A 117 2.80 13.49 -21.73
CA LEU A 117 3.89 13.24 -22.69
C LEU A 117 3.34 12.58 -23.94
N GLU A 118 3.77 13.08 -25.09
CA GLU A 118 3.54 12.44 -26.39
C GLU A 118 4.76 11.63 -26.76
N LEU A 119 4.62 10.31 -26.81
CA LEU A 119 5.71 9.37 -27.00
C LEU A 119 5.48 8.49 -28.24
N PRO A 120 6.56 8.03 -28.91
CA PRO A 120 6.43 6.99 -29.93
C PRO A 120 5.97 5.68 -29.28
N GLY A 121 5.06 4.97 -29.94
CA GLY A 121 4.49 3.72 -29.44
C GLY A 121 3.99 2.79 -30.55
N PRO A 122 3.42 1.62 -30.19
CA PRO A 122 3.19 1.14 -28.82
C PRO A 122 4.41 0.41 -28.22
N GLN A 123 4.70 0.69 -26.95
CA GLN A 123 5.70 0.02 -26.12
C GLN A 123 5.29 0.08 -24.62
N SER A 124 6.09 -0.47 -23.69
CA SER A 124 5.80 -0.32 -22.24
C SER A 124 5.81 1.16 -21.86
N VAL A 125 4.68 1.62 -21.29
CA VAL A 125 4.44 3.04 -21.01
C VAL A 125 5.45 3.57 -19.99
N GLU A 126 5.67 2.82 -18.92
CA GLU A 126 6.56 3.18 -17.82
C GLU A 126 8.01 3.25 -18.29
N ARG A 127 8.44 2.28 -19.12
CA ARG A 127 9.78 2.28 -19.72
C ARG A 127 9.97 3.44 -20.68
N ALA A 128 8.99 3.73 -21.54
CA ALA A 128 9.05 4.85 -22.47
C ALA A 128 9.19 6.19 -21.74
N VAL A 129 8.44 6.38 -20.64
CA VAL A 129 8.56 7.58 -19.81
C VAL A 129 9.91 7.64 -19.10
N ALA A 130 10.38 6.51 -18.55
CA ALA A 130 11.69 6.44 -17.90
C ALA A 130 12.81 6.80 -18.88
N GLU A 131 12.82 6.21 -20.07
CA GLU A 131 13.80 6.49 -21.13
C GLU A 131 13.75 7.94 -21.60
N HIS A 132 12.55 8.49 -21.80
CA HIS A 132 12.37 9.87 -22.25
C HIS A 132 12.86 10.90 -21.23
N LEU A 133 12.66 10.65 -19.93
CA LEU A 133 13.01 11.59 -18.85
C LEU A 133 14.42 11.39 -18.30
N SER A 134 15.03 10.22 -18.52
CA SER A 134 16.33 9.88 -17.97
C SER A 134 17.44 10.61 -18.72
N THR A 135 18.39 11.16 -17.96
CA THR A 135 19.65 11.68 -18.47
C THR A 135 20.80 11.11 -17.65
N ALA A 136 22.04 11.31 -18.09
CA ALA A 136 23.22 10.88 -17.35
C ALA A 136 23.33 11.52 -15.95
N SER A 137 22.87 12.78 -15.79
CA SER A 137 22.92 13.51 -14.51
C SER A 137 21.65 13.37 -13.68
N THR A 138 20.52 13.02 -14.31
CA THR A 138 19.22 12.88 -13.64
C THR A 138 18.55 11.55 -13.99
N PRO A 139 19.14 10.41 -13.58
CA PRO A 139 18.66 9.10 -13.97
C PRO A 139 17.25 8.83 -13.45
N VAL A 140 16.45 8.15 -14.26
CA VAL A 140 15.11 7.67 -13.90
C VAL A 140 15.12 6.17 -13.76
N PHE A 141 14.58 5.67 -12.65
CA PHE A 141 14.49 4.26 -12.34
C PHE A 141 13.03 3.82 -12.27
N TYR A 142 12.71 2.72 -12.96
CA TYR A 142 11.45 2.02 -12.76
C TYR A 142 11.59 1.13 -11.52
N VAL A 143 10.93 1.52 -10.43
CA VAL A 143 11.05 0.89 -9.11
C VAL A 143 9.73 0.39 -8.54
N GLU A 144 8.59 0.99 -8.92
CA GLU A 144 7.27 0.71 -8.37
C GLU A 144 7.33 0.65 -6.83
N ASN A 145 6.80 -0.42 -6.23
CA ASN A 145 6.79 -0.63 -4.79
C ASN A 145 8.19 -0.94 -4.21
N CYS A 146 9.19 -1.25 -5.04
CA CYS A 146 10.44 -1.87 -4.59
C CYS A 146 11.41 -0.93 -3.87
N LEU A 147 11.45 0.37 -4.22
CA LEU A 147 12.44 1.27 -3.62
C LEU A 147 12.14 1.58 -2.16
N ILE A 148 10.97 2.18 -1.87
CA ILE A 148 10.65 2.59 -0.50
C ILE A 148 10.49 1.38 0.42
N THR A 149 9.88 0.28 -0.06
CA THR A 149 9.81 -0.96 0.72
C THR A 149 11.18 -1.62 0.90
N GLY A 150 12.04 -1.56 -0.12
CA GLY A 150 13.41 -2.05 -0.03
C GLY A 150 14.24 -1.29 1.01
N LEU A 151 14.22 0.04 0.98
CA LEU A 151 14.90 0.88 1.97
C LEU A 151 14.36 0.62 3.39
N PHE A 152 13.03 0.46 3.52
CA PHE A 152 12.39 0.06 4.76
C PHE A 152 12.94 -1.29 5.26
N GLY A 153 12.99 -2.30 4.39
CA GLY A 153 13.48 -3.63 4.70
C GLY A 153 14.96 -3.66 5.09
N LEU A 154 15.79 -2.82 4.45
CA LEU A 154 17.22 -2.70 4.78
C LEU A 154 17.45 -2.08 6.16
N LEU A 155 16.71 -1.03 6.51
CA LEU A 155 16.88 -0.36 7.81
C LEU A 155 16.25 -1.17 8.95
N LEU A 156 15.06 -1.72 8.76
CA LEU A 156 14.33 -2.47 9.78
C LEU A 156 14.67 -3.97 9.78
N TRP A 157 15.73 -4.39 9.09
CA TRP A 157 16.14 -5.79 9.04
C TRP A 157 16.24 -6.45 10.43
N PRO A 158 16.85 -5.81 11.46
CA PRO A 158 16.91 -6.39 12.81
C PRO A 158 15.54 -6.62 13.45
N ALA A 159 14.59 -5.70 13.22
CA ALA A 159 13.23 -5.84 13.73
C ALA A 159 12.46 -6.94 12.98
N ILE A 160 12.48 -6.91 11.64
CA ILE A 160 11.75 -7.85 10.78
C ILE A 160 12.17 -9.30 11.08
N PHE A 161 13.47 -9.54 11.24
CA PHE A 161 14.02 -10.88 11.48
C PHE A 161 14.31 -11.17 12.97
N LYS A 162 13.74 -10.40 13.90
CA LYS A 162 13.84 -10.69 15.34
C LYS A 162 13.27 -12.09 15.64
N PRO A 163 14.03 -12.97 16.32
CA PRO A 163 13.64 -14.37 16.52
C PRO A 163 12.65 -14.52 17.69
N LEU A 164 11.42 -14.05 17.50
CA LEU A 164 10.34 -14.22 18.49
C LEU A 164 9.74 -15.63 18.44
N PRO A 165 9.25 -16.17 19.56
CA PRO A 165 8.53 -17.45 19.58
C PRO A 165 7.37 -17.46 18.58
N GLY A 166 7.37 -18.46 17.69
CA GLY A 166 6.33 -18.62 16.65
C GLY A 166 6.47 -17.69 15.44
N ALA A 167 7.46 -16.80 15.38
CA ALA A 167 7.75 -16.00 14.19
C ALA A 167 8.44 -16.84 13.10
N PHE A 168 9.35 -17.74 13.49
CA PHE A 168 10.08 -18.64 12.59
C PHE A 168 10.12 -20.04 13.18
N PHE A 169 9.73 -21.05 12.42
CA PHE A 169 9.66 -22.45 12.87
C PHE A 169 10.15 -23.46 11.82
N HIS A 170 10.66 -22.99 10.68
CA HIS A 170 11.42 -23.79 9.71
C HIS A 170 12.42 -22.92 8.92
N PRO A 171 13.48 -23.49 8.31
CA PRO A 171 14.50 -22.72 7.59
C PRO A 171 14.03 -21.94 6.36
N PHE A 172 12.87 -22.27 5.78
CA PHE A 172 12.40 -21.73 4.50
C PHE A 172 11.54 -20.46 4.60
N HIS A 173 11.55 -19.75 5.73
CA HIS A 173 10.76 -18.53 5.88
C HIS A 173 11.37 -17.36 5.10
N SER A 174 10.58 -16.76 4.20
CA SER A 174 10.93 -15.49 3.56
C SER A 174 10.82 -14.29 4.51
N GLY A 175 9.98 -14.41 5.54
CA GLY A 175 9.75 -13.42 6.59
C GLY A 175 8.96 -14.06 7.75
N PRO A 176 8.76 -13.32 8.85
CA PRO A 176 8.15 -13.90 10.04
C PRO A 176 6.66 -14.21 9.83
N ALA A 177 6.17 -15.31 10.42
CA ALA A 177 4.79 -15.76 10.27
C ALA A 177 3.75 -14.79 10.88
N ASP A 178 4.19 -13.88 11.74
CA ASP A 178 3.38 -12.84 12.37
C ASP A 178 3.44 -11.47 11.65
N LEU A 179 4.12 -11.36 10.50
CA LEU A 179 4.36 -10.08 9.80
C LEU A 179 3.12 -9.19 9.62
N TYR A 180 1.97 -9.80 9.36
CA TYR A 180 0.70 -9.10 9.11
C TYR A 180 -0.30 -9.21 10.27
N ARG A 181 0.17 -9.56 11.47
CA ARG A 181 -0.64 -9.53 12.69
C ARG A 181 -0.63 -8.12 13.30
N GLU A 182 -1.71 -7.76 13.97
CA GLU A 182 -1.92 -6.42 14.53
C GLU A 182 -0.87 -6.04 15.59
N ASP A 183 -0.29 -7.03 16.26
CA ASP A 183 0.70 -6.83 17.30
C ASP A 183 2.16 -6.97 16.83
N PHE A 184 2.40 -7.14 15.52
CA PHE A 184 3.76 -7.26 14.96
C PHE A 184 4.68 -6.12 15.40
N VAL A 185 4.20 -4.88 15.27
CA VAL A 185 4.93 -3.66 15.64
C VAL A 185 5.16 -3.63 17.16
N ARG A 186 4.11 -3.85 17.94
CA ARG A 186 4.17 -3.83 19.41
C ARG A 186 5.22 -4.82 19.95
N GLN A 187 5.31 -6.03 19.37
CA GLN A 187 6.28 -7.03 19.80
C GLN A 187 7.74 -6.69 19.45
N ARG A 188 7.96 -5.72 18.54
CA ARG A 188 9.27 -5.30 18.02
C ARG A 188 9.54 -3.81 18.23
N GLN A 189 8.81 -3.18 19.13
CA GLN A 189 8.80 -1.71 19.28
C GLN A 189 10.21 -1.16 19.53
N ALA A 190 10.96 -1.76 20.46
CA ALA A 190 12.31 -1.32 20.80
C ALA A 190 13.27 -1.38 19.59
N GLU A 191 13.25 -2.47 18.80
CA GLU A 191 14.09 -2.58 17.61
C GLU A 191 13.65 -1.62 16.51
N ILE A 192 12.35 -1.43 16.33
CA ILE A 192 11.79 -0.48 15.38
C ILE A 192 12.24 0.94 15.72
N ASP A 193 12.09 1.35 16.98
CA ASP A 193 12.48 2.67 17.46
C ASP A 193 13.98 2.91 17.29
N ALA A 194 14.81 1.91 17.65
CA ALA A 194 16.26 1.97 17.45
C ALA A 194 16.66 2.09 15.97
N CYS A 195 15.96 1.39 15.07
CA CYS A 195 16.19 1.51 13.63
C CYS A 195 15.77 2.90 13.12
N LEU A 196 14.60 3.40 13.54
CA LEU A 196 14.07 4.69 13.13
C LEU A 196 14.90 5.86 13.68
N ALA A 197 15.50 5.76 14.87
CA ALA A 197 16.37 6.79 15.44
C ALA A 197 17.61 7.09 14.57
N GLN A 198 18.08 6.13 13.77
CA GLN A 198 19.23 6.33 12.87
C GLN A 198 18.94 7.36 11.75
N LEU A 199 17.66 7.66 11.49
CA LEU A 199 17.27 8.72 10.55
C LEU A 199 17.52 10.13 11.15
N ASP A 200 17.64 10.26 12.48
CA ASP A 200 17.89 11.55 13.14
C ASP A 200 19.38 11.92 13.14
N ASP A 201 20.26 10.93 13.27
CA ASP A 201 21.72 11.12 13.35
C ASP A 201 22.46 10.79 12.03
N GLY A 202 21.74 10.31 11.01
CA GLY A 202 22.28 10.04 9.68
C GLY A 202 22.96 8.68 9.50
N ARG A 203 23.09 7.87 10.56
CA ARG A 203 23.71 6.53 10.49
C ARG A 203 22.97 5.57 9.56
N TYR A 204 21.69 5.81 9.31
CA TYR A 204 20.84 4.97 8.46
C TYR A 204 21.47 4.68 7.08
N ARG A 205 22.23 5.62 6.52
CA ARG A 205 22.86 5.45 5.19
C ARG A 205 23.89 4.34 5.18
N GLU A 206 24.75 4.31 6.19
CA GLU A 206 25.78 3.27 6.33
C GLU A 206 25.13 1.94 6.69
N THR A 207 24.18 1.94 7.64
CA THR A 207 23.43 0.74 8.00
C THR A 207 22.74 0.10 6.81
N MET A 208 22.02 0.86 5.99
CA MET A 208 21.34 0.31 4.82
C MET A 208 22.32 -0.27 3.79
N ARG A 209 23.47 0.38 3.54
CA ARG A 209 24.52 -0.16 2.67
C ARG A 209 25.13 -1.45 3.22
N ALA A 210 25.48 -1.45 4.51
CA ALA A 210 26.03 -2.64 5.17
C ALA A 210 25.04 -3.80 5.15
N THR A 211 23.75 -3.55 5.45
CA THR A 211 22.70 -4.56 5.34
C THR A 211 22.56 -5.07 3.91
N TRP A 212 22.61 -4.18 2.91
CA TRP A 212 22.53 -4.58 1.52
C TRP A 212 23.66 -5.56 1.16
N HIS A 213 24.92 -5.21 1.43
CA HIS A 213 26.06 -6.11 1.16
C HIS A 213 25.98 -7.43 1.94
N ALA A 214 25.62 -7.38 3.22
CA ALA A 214 25.62 -8.56 4.08
C ALA A 214 24.44 -9.51 3.83
N LYS A 215 23.33 -9.03 3.26
CA LYS A 215 22.07 -9.79 3.12
C LYS A 215 21.66 -10.02 1.67
N GLN A 216 22.46 -9.57 0.71
CA GLN A 216 22.22 -9.80 -0.71
C GLN A 216 21.88 -11.28 -1.00
N GLY A 217 20.84 -11.48 -1.81
CA GLY A 217 20.32 -12.81 -2.16
C GLY A 217 19.45 -13.50 -1.10
N ILE A 218 19.33 -12.98 0.13
CA ILE A 218 18.43 -13.56 1.15
C ILE A 218 17.00 -13.14 0.88
N THR A 219 16.09 -14.10 0.66
CA THR A 219 14.66 -13.83 0.46
C THR A 219 14.09 -12.94 1.57
N SER A 220 13.37 -11.88 1.19
CA SER A 220 12.79 -10.89 2.10
C SER A 220 11.40 -10.47 1.62
N PRO A 221 10.45 -10.15 2.52
CA PRO A 221 9.13 -9.67 2.13
C PRO A 221 9.13 -8.25 1.56
N PHE A 222 10.21 -7.49 1.72
CA PHE A 222 10.28 -6.07 1.33
C PHE A 222 11.45 -5.74 0.40
N VAL A 223 12.55 -6.52 0.44
CA VAL A 223 13.74 -6.21 -0.37
C VAL A 223 13.74 -7.02 -1.66
N HIS A 224 13.55 -6.33 -2.78
CA HIS A 224 13.63 -6.89 -4.13
C HIS A 224 15.04 -6.68 -4.70
N TRP A 225 15.95 -7.62 -4.42
CA TRP A 225 17.38 -7.50 -4.76
C TRP A 225 17.68 -7.25 -6.24
N GLY A 226 16.87 -7.80 -7.15
CA GLY A 226 17.03 -7.60 -8.59
C GLY A 226 16.67 -6.18 -9.07
N VAL A 227 15.87 -5.44 -8.29
CA VAL A 227 15.49 -4.04 -8.60
C VAL A 227 16.38 -3.06 -7.83
N LEU A 228 16.60 -3.32 -6.53
CA LEU A 228 17.39 -2.45 -5.66
C LEU A 228 18.89 -2.70 -5.86
N SER A 229 19.42 -2.23 -6.99
CA SER A 229 20.86 -2.27 -7.29
C SER A 229 21.66 -1.31 -6.40
N GLU A 230 22.96 -1.55 -6.27
CA GLU A 230 23.86 -0.68 -5.49
C GLU A 230 23.92 0.77 -6.02
N PRO A 231 23.95 1.04 -7.34
CA PRO A 231 23.85 2.40 -7.86
C PRO A 231 22.54 3.09 -7.48
N LEU A 232 21.40 2.39 -7.59
CA LEU A 232 20.09 2.91 -7.17
C LEU A 232 20.07 3.22 -5.68
N LEU A 233 20.55 2.30 -4.84
CA LEU A 233 20.63 2.49 -3.39
C LEU A 233 21.48 3.73 -3.05
N THR A 234 22.66 3.86 -3.65
CA THR A 234 23.58 4.97 -3.41
C THR A 234 22.97 6.32 -3.80
N ALA A 235 22.38 6.39 -5.00
CA ALA A 235 21.71 7.59 -5.47
C ALA A 235 20.50 7.95 -4.60
N ALA A 236 19.68 6.96 -4.22
CA ALA A 236 18.49 7.16 -3.39
C ALA A 236 18.87 7.68 -1.99
N LEU A 237 19.88 7.11 -1.34
CA LEU A 237 20.36 7.56 -0.01
C LEU A 237 20.97 8.97 -0.03
N SER A 238 21.45 9.40 -1.20
CA SER A 238 21.99 10.73 -1.41
C SER A 238 20.89 11.77 -1.65
N CYS A 239 19.80 11.38 -2.30
CA CYS A 239 18.74 12.29 -2.75
C CYS A 239 17.53 12.36 -1.80
N LEU A 240 17.15 11.25 -1.15
CA LEU A 240 15.96 11.16 -0.31
C LEU A 240 16.23 11.74 1.08
N PRO A 241 15.46 12.75 1.54
CA PRO A 241 15.57 13.27 2.90
C PRO A 241 15.19 12.22 3.95
N ALA A 242 15.89 12.21 5.08
CA ALA A 242 15.60 11.29 6.19
C ALA A 242 14.18 11.49 6.76
N ALA A 243 13.68 12.72 6.79
CA ALA A 243 12.32 13.04 7.20
C ALA A 243 11.27 12.37 6.30
N HIS A 244 11.50 12.33 4.99
CA HIS A 244 10.59 11.68 4.04
C HIS A 244 10.61 10.15 4.21
N LEU A 245 11.79 9.57 4.43
CA LEU A 245 11.91 8.14 4.75
C LEU A 245 11.18 7.80 6.05
N ARG A 246 11.33 8.62 7.10
CA ARG A 246 10.66 8.44 8.39
C ARG A 246 9.15 8.34 8.22
N VAL A 247 8.51 9.30 7.55
CA VAL A 247 7.05 9.32 7.42
C VAL A 247 6.55 8.15 6.56
N CYS A 248 7.27 7.78 5.50
CA CYS A 248 6.97 6.59 4.71
C CYS A 248 7.06 5.31 5.54
N PHE A 249 8.10 5.15 6.36
CA PHE A 249 8.29 3.95 7.19
C PHE A 249 7.23 3.84 8.29
N ILE A 250 6.86 4.96 8.92
CA ILE A 250 5.75 5.00 9.89
C ILE A 250 4.44 4.59 9.21
N ARG A 251 4.17 5.10 8.01
CA ARG A 251 2.99 4.70 7.22
C ARG A 251 3.01 3.22 6.83
N LEU A 252 4.16 2.66 6.50
CA LEU A 252 4.28 1.22 6.25
C LEU A 252 3.97 0.42 7.52
N LEU A 253 4.52 0.82 8.67
CA LEU A 253 4.31 0.14 9.96
C LEU A 253 2.85 0.19 10.44
N SER A 254 2.10 1.23 10.09
CA SER A 254 0.69 1.33 10.49
C SER A 254 -0.21 0.28 9.83
N ASP A 255 0.12 -0.16 8.62
CA ASP A 255 -0.53 -1.29 7.94
C ASP A 255 0.37 -1.90 6.85
N LEU A 256 1.29 -2.78 7.25
CA LEU A 256 2.28 -3.38 6.34
C LEU A 256 1.64 -4.12 5.16
N LYS A 257 0.45 -4.71 5.37
CA LYS A 257 -0.22 -5.49 4.34
C LYS A 257 -0.77 -4.59 3.23
N HIS A 258 -1.41 -3.48 3.60
CA HIS A 258 -2.14 -2.63 2.67
C HIS A 258 -1.32 -1.44 2.16
N ASN A 259 -0.30 -1.00 2.89
CA ASN A 259 0.52 0.16 2.52
C ASN A 259 1.78 -0.20 1.72
N ARG A 260 2.14 -1.48 1.61
CA ARG A 260 3.29 -1.91 0.77
C ARG A 260 3.08 -1.80 -0.74
N ALA A 261 1.88 -1.43 -1.20
CA ALA A 261 1.52 -1.38 -2.62
C ALA A 261 0.88 -0.03 -3.00
N GLY A 262 1.03 0.36 -4.26
CA GLY A 262 0.52 1.62 -4.81
C GLY A 262 1.51 2.78 -4.71
N LEU A 263 2.80 2.48 -4.53
CA LEU A 263 3.86 3.47 -4.67
C LEU A 263 4.06 3.81 -6.17
N PRO A 264 4.55 5.02 -6.51
CA PRO A 264 4.71 5.46 -7.88
C PRO A 264 5.66 4.56 -8.68
N ASP A 265 5.36 4.39 -9.97
CA ASP A 265 6.13 3.53 -10.88
C ASP A 265 7.61 3.94 -10.95
N LEU A 266 7.87 5.23 -11.10
CA LEU A 266 9.21 5.74 -11.36
C LEU A 266 9.71 6.65 -10.22
N ILE A 267 11.03 6.70 -10.11
CA ILE A 267 11.73 7.75 -9.37
C ILE A 267 12.82 8.36 -10.22
N GLN A 268 12.83 9.69 -10.32
CA GLN A 268 13.95 10.44 -10.87
C GLN A 268 14.82 10.95 -9.74
N LEU A 269 16.12 10.70 -9.82
CA LEU A 269 17.11 11.14 -8.83
C LEU A 269 17.97 12.25 -9.45
N MET A 270 18.13 13.35 -8.72
CA MET A 270 18.79 14.58 -9.17
C MET A 270 19.83 14.98 -8.12
N PRO A 271 20.95 14.23 -8.01
CA PRO A 271 21.94 14.42 -6.94
C PRO A 271 22.52 15.83 -6.93
N ASP A 272 22.68 16.45 -8.11
CA ASP A 272 23.27 17.77 -8.30
C ASP A 272 22.23 18.90 -8.35
N ALA A 273 20.98 18.65 -7.93
CA ALA A 273 19.96 19.69 -7.92
C ALA A 273 20.40 20.89 -7.05
N PRO A 274 20.13 22.14 -7.49
CA PRO A 274 20.48 23.33 -6.73
C PRO A 274 19.90 23.32 -5.32
N ALA A 275 20.57 24.01 -4.39
CA ALA A 275 20.07 24.18 -3.03
C ALA A 275 18.63 24.75 -3.03
N GLY A 276 17.76 24.16 -2.22
CA GLY A 276 16.34 24.54 -2.16
C GLY A 276 15.46 23.96 -3.27
N LYS A 277 16.02 23.19 -4.21
CA LYS A 277 15.25 22.38 -5.17
C LYS A 277 15.19 20.91 -4.72
N PRO A 278 14.10 20.20 -5.06
CA PRO A 278 13.99 18.79 -4.73
C PRO A 278 15.05 17.98 -5.48
N ARG A 279 15.74 17.09 -4.76
CA ARG A 279 16.77 16.18 -5.32
C ARG A 279 16.19 14.88 -5.85
N TYR A 280 14.87 14.72 -5.80
CA TYR A 280 14.17 13.60 -6.40
C TYR A 280 12.75 14.01 -6.77
N ARG A 281 12.11 13.24 -7.65
CA ARG A 281 10.66 13.23 -7.83
C ARG A 281 10.16 11.82 -8.10
N MET A 282 9.00 11.49 -7.55
CA MET A 282 8.30 10.24 -7.84
C MET A 282 7.26 10.48 -8.92
N ILE A 283 7.12 9.57 -9.87
CA ILE A 283 6.25 9.74 -11.03
C ILE A 283 5.40 8.50 -11.18
N GLU A 284 4.09 8.69 -11.07
CA GLU A 284 3.09 7.66 -11.36
C GLU A 284 2.68 7.80 -12.84
N VAL A 285 2.82 6.73 -13.61
CA VAL A 285 2.63 6.75 -15.07
C VAL A 285 1.26 6.18 -15.41
N LYS A 286 0.57 6.84 -16.34
CA LYS A 286 -0.74 6.42 -16.84
C LYS A 286 -0.79 6.36 -18.35
N GLY A 287 -0.93 5.15 -18.87
CA GLY A 287 -1.16 4.92 -20.29
C GLY A 287 -2.52 5.43 -20.77
N PRO A 288 -2.77 5.39 -22.08
CA PRO A 288 -4.06 5.79 -22.65
C PRO A 288 -5.22 5.01 -22.03
N GLY A 289 -6.18 5.71 -21.43
CA GLY A 289 -7.36 5.12 -20.79
C GLY A 289 -7.15 4.58 -19.38
N ASP A 290 -5.91 4.56 -18.86
CA ASP A 290 -5.64 4.11 -17.49
C ASP A 290 -6.01 5.17 -16.45
N ARG A 291 -6.37 4.73 -15.24
CA ARG A 291 -6.78 5.56 -14.11
C ARG A 291 -6.02 5.17 -12.85
N LEU A 292 -5.77 6.15 -11.99
CA LEU A 292 -5.20 5.91 -10.67
C LEU A 292 -6.06 4.94 -9.85
N GLN A 293 -5.43 3.88 -9.38
CA GLN A 293 -6.00 2.92 -8.44
C GLN A 293 -6.15 3.53 -7.04
N ASP A 294 -6.99 2.91 -6.21
CA ASP A 294 -7.32 3.45 -4.88
C ASP A 294 -6.10 3.54 -3.95
N ASN A 295 -5.21 2.54 -3.97
CA ASN A 295 -3.95 2.56 -3.22
C ASN A 295 -2.96 3.63 -3.71
N GLN A 296 -2.85 3.83 -5.01
CA GLN A 296 -2.04 4.89 -5.62
C GLN A 296 -2.52 6.27 -5.18
N ARG A 297 -3.84 6.50 -5.21
CA ARG A 297 -4.44 7.75 -4.71
C ARG A 297 -4.13 8.02 -3.25
N ARG A 298 -4.11 6.99 -2.40
CA ARG A 298 -3.76 7.15 -0.98
C ARG A 298 -2.29 7.52 -0.78
N TRP A 299 -1.38 6.91 -1.54
CA TRP A 299 0.04 7.29 -1.51
C TRP A 299 0.28 8.69 -2.05
N ILE A 300 -0.39 9.09 -3.13
CA ILE A 300 -0.32 10.45 -3.68
C ILE A 300 -0.83 11.48 -2.67
N ASP A 301 -2.01 11.29 -2.10
CA ASP A 301 -2.56 12.18 -1.06
C ASP A 301 -1.60 12.29 0.13
N PHE A 302 -1.02 11.16 0.56
CA PHE A 302 -0.01 11.14 1.61
C PHE A 302 1.23 11.97 1.24
N PHE A 303 1.81 11.74 0.06
CA PHE A 303 2.99 12.49 -0.38
C PHE A 303 2.74 13.99 -0.46
N CYS A 304 1.60 14.41 -1.03
CA CYS A 304 1.23 15.82 -1.10
C CYS A 304 1.08 16.45 0.29
N ARG A 305 0.52 15.73 1.28
CA ARG A 305 0.37 16.24 2.66
C ARG A 305 1.68 16.40 3.41
N TYR A 306 2.73 15.71 2.98
CA TYR A 306 4.09 15.80 3.55
C TYR A 306 5.04 16.59 2.63
N ASP A 307 4.50 17.36 1.66
CA ASP A 307 5.28 18.15 0.70
C ASP A 307 6.34 17.34 -0.05
N MET A 308 6.05 16.05 -0.29
CA MET A 308 6.95 15.14 -1.01
C MET A 308 6.74 15.29 -2.52
N PRO A 309 7.81 15.42 -3.33
CA PRO A 309 7.68 15.61 -4.78
C PRO A 309 7.11 14.36 -5.46
N VAL A 310 5.84 14.44 -5.85
CA VAL A 310 5.12 13.41 -6.62
C VAL A 310 4.36 14.05 -7.77
N GLU A 311 4.34 13.41 -8.93
CA GLU A 311 3.65 13.84 -10.13
C GLU A 311 2.93 12.66 -10.81
N VAL A 312 1.91 12.96 -11.61
CA VAL A 312 1.22 11.98 -12.46
C VAL A 312 1.49 12.30 -13.94
N CYS A 313 2.09 11.35 -14.66
CA CYS A 313 2.42 11.47 -16.07
C CYS A 313 1.43 10.68 -16.93
N HIS A 314 0.61 11.34 -17.74
CA HIS A 314 -0.22 10.67 -18.73
C HIS A 314 0.51 10.56 -20.06
N VAL A 315 0.47 9.39 -20.69
CA VAL A 315 1.07 9.16 -21.99
C VAL A 315 0.00 9.16 -23.09
N ARG A 316 0.31 9.84 -24.18
CA ARG A 316 -0.38 9.71 -25.47
C ARG A 316 0.60 9.18 -26.49
N TRP A 317 0.17 8.20 -27.28
CA TRP A 317 0.98 7.70 -28.39
C TRP A 317 0.87 8.64 -29.57
N GLN A 318 2.01 8.96 -30.17
CA GLN A 318 2.04 9.68 -31.44
C GLN A 318 1.36 8.84 -32.53
N PRO A 319 0.65 9.46 -33.49
CA PRO A 319 0.10 8.74 -34.63
C PRO A 319 1.24 8.06 -35.41
N THR A 320 1.04 6.79 -35.78
CA THR A 320 1.94 6.13 -36.74
C THR A 320 1.83 6.89 -38.06
N SER A 321 2.95 7.42 -38.55
CA SER A 321 3.01 8.02 -39.90
C SER A 321 2.91 6.95 -40.98
#